data_AF-A0A7J6B8M8-F1
#
_entry.id   AF-A0A7J6B8M8-F1
#
_cell.length_a   1.000
_cell.length_b   1.000
_cell.length_c   1.000
_cell.angle_alpha   90.00
_cell.angle_beta   90.00
_cell.angle_gamma   90.00
#
_symmetry.space_group_name_H-M   'P 1'
#
loop_
_entity.id
_entity.type
_entity.pdbx_description
1 polymer ?
#
loop_
_entity_poly.entity_id
_entity_poly.type
_entity_poly.pdbx_seq_one_letter_code
_entity_poly.pdbx_strand_id
1 'polypeptide(L)'
;QKDVKWAFLLRCQLQGDNAIGDGVSRHFFSTSLHKLKYGFSLNLGNTGVTCLFVGQPDHLVPSSSQFLIESDLFLVAGRTLGHSFLHGRPCLAGLSIAFVHVLLLGSHDTAILLLEDCPDIDVRENINLVCIYNVDTW
;
A
#
# COMPACT_ATOMS: atom_id res chain seq x y z
N GLN A 1 -8.12 25.46 10.93
CA GLN A 1 -8.19 24.36 9.95
C GLN A 1 -9.58 24.41 9.32
N LYS A 2 -9.69 24.77 8.04
CA LYS A 2 -10.99 24.94 7.33
C LYS A 2 -11.70 23.58 7.22
N ASP A 3 -13.03 23.58 7.19
CA ASP A 3 -13.90 22.41 6.95
C ASP A 3 -13.45 21.56 5.75
N VAL A 4 -12.57 20.58 5.99
CA VAL A 4 -12.19 19.61 4.95
C VAL A 4 -13.29 18.56 4.90
N LYS A 5 -14.06 18.56 3.80
CA LYS A 5 -15.09 17.57 3.55
C LYS A 5 -14.47 16.29 2.97
N TRP A 6 -13.85 15.49 3.83
CA TRP A 6 -13.13 14.27 3.48
C TRP A 6 -13.93 13.25 2.66
N ALA A 7 -15.25 13.16 2.89
CA ALA A 7 -16.11 12.23 2.16
C ALA A 7 -16.74 12.83 0.88
N PHE A 8 -16.42 14.07 0.51
CA PHE A 8 -17.01 14.70 -0.66
C PHE A 8 -16.52 14.04 -1.96
N LEU A 9 -17.32 14.18 -3.03
CA LEU A 9 -16.98 13.67 -4.36
C LEU A 9 -15.66 14.27 -4.84
N LEU A 10 -14.73 13.40 -5.22
CA LEU A 10 -13.45 13.82 -5.77
C LEU A 10 -13.65 14.47 -7.15
N ARG A 11 -13.25 15.72 -7.28
CA ARG A 11 -13.17 16.43 -8.56
C ARG A 11 -11.72 16.44 -9.02
N CYS A 12 -11.44 15.74 -10.11
CA CYS A 12 -10.12 15.69 -10.74
C CYS A 12 -10.12 16.52 -12.01
N GLN A 13 -9.02 17.23 -12.24
CA GLN A 13 -8.68 17.85 -13.52
C GLN A 13 -7.23 17.48 -13.81
N LEU A 14 -6.96 17.01 -15.03
CA LEU A 14 -5.60 16.70 -15.47
C LEU A 14 -5.02 17.96 -16.10
N GLN A 15 -3.81 18.34 -15.67
CA GLN A 15 -3.16 19.54 -16.20
C GLN A 15 -2.89 19.38 -17.70
N GLY A 16 -3.32 20.35 -18.50
CA GLY A 16 -3.19 20.33 -19.96
C GLY A 16 -4.28 19.53 -20.69
N ASP A 17 -5.25 18.96 -19.97
CA ASP A 17 -6.41 18.28 -20.53
C ASP A 17 -7.70 19.03 -20.18
N ASN A 18 -8.60 19.19 -21.15
CA ASN A 18 -9.90 19.84 -20.97
C ASN A 18 -10.99 18.86 -20.52
N ALA A 19 -10.68 17.57 -20.40
CA ALA A 19 -11.62 16.56 -19.93
C ALA A 19 -12.11 16.88 -18.50
N ILE A 20 -13.41 16.67 -18.28
CA ILE A 20 -14.07 16.82 -16.99
C ILE A 20 -15.04 15.67 -16.74
N GLY A 21 -15.43 15.48 -15.48
CA GLY A 21 -16.45 14.49 -15.08
C GLY A 21 -15.90 13.12 -14.70
N ASP A 22 -16.76 12.10 -14.75
CA ASP A 22 -16.50 10.77 -14.17
C ASP A 22 -15.30 10.05 -14.78
N GLY A 23 -15.07 10.21 -16.10
CA GLY A 23 -13.97 9.57 -16.80
C GLY A 23 -12.61 9.98 -16.25
N VAL A 24 -12.45 11.26 -15.92
CA VAL A 24 -11.20 11.79 -15.35
C VAL A 24 -10.96 11.26 -13.94
N SER A 25 -12.00 11.26 -13.10
CA SER A 25 -11.91 10.68 -11.76
C SER A 25 -11.60 9.19 -11.82
N ARG A 26 -12.22 8.43 -12.73
CA ARG A 26 -11.92 7.00 -12.94
C ARG A 26 -10.47 6.79 -13.34
N HIS A 27 -9.99 7.54 -14.33
CA HIS A 27 -8.59 7.48 -14.77
C HIS A 27 -7.62 7.78 -13.62
N PHE A 28 -7.92 8.80 -12.80
CA PHE A 28 -7.12 9.14 -11.63
C PHE A 28 -7.03 7.98 -10.63
N PHE A 29 -8.16 7.37 -10.24
CA PHE A 29 -8.14 6.25 -9.29
C PHE A 29 -7.44 5.02 -9.87
N SER A 30 -7.75 4.64 -11.12
CA SER A 30 -7.09 3.51 -11.79
C SER A 30 -5.57 3.69 -11.85
N THR A 31 -5.10 4.89 -12.21
CA THR A 31 -3.67 5.20 -12.29
C THR A 31 -3.03 5.21 -10.91
N SER A 32 -3.67 5.85 -9.93
CA SER A 32 -3.15 5.94 -8.56
C SER A 32 -3.03 4.57 -7.92
N LEU A 33 -4.05 3.72 -8.02
CA LEU A 33 -4.04 2.36 -7.47
C LEU A 33 -3.03 1.46 -8.19
N HIS A 34 -2.90 1.60 -9.51
CA HIS A 34 -1.85 0.91 -10.26
C HIS A 34 -0.46 1.31 -9.77
N LYS A 35 -0.21 2.61 -9.54
CA LYS A 35 1.05 3.10 -8.99
C LYS A 35 1.28 2.67 -7.54
N LEU A 36 0.23 2.56 -6.72
CA LEU A 36 0.34 1.97 -5.39
C LEU A 36 0.73 0.49 -5.45
N LYS A 37 0.17 -0.29 -6.39
CA LYS A 37 0.45 -1.71 -6.53
C LYS A 37 1.84 -2.01 -7.13
N TYR A 38 2.25 -1.24 -8.14
CA TYR A 38 3.44 -1.54 -8.94
C TYR A 38 4.58 -0.52 -8.79
N GLY A 39 4.37 0.50 -7.96
CA GLY A 39 5.36 1.53 -7.67
C GLY A 39 5.28 2.76 -8.58
N PHE A 40 6.00 3.79 -8.14
CA PHE A 40 6.09 5.10 -8.74
C PHE A 40 7.42 5.25 -9.50
N SER A 41 7.36 5.92 -10.65
CA SER A 41 8.54 6.29 -11.43
C SER A 41 9.13 7.61 -10.89
N LEU A 42 9.28 7.68 -9.58
CA LEU A 42 9.90 8.82 -8.90
C LEU A 42 11.23 8.30 -8.34
N ASN A 43 12.33 8.99 -8.64
CA ASN A 43 13.66 8.57 -8.17
C ASN A 43 13.89 8.97 -6.70
N LEU A 44 13.00 8.56 -5.80
CA LEU A 44 13.18 8.77 -4.36
C LEU A 44 14.08 7.63 -3.84
N GLY A 45 15.36 7.92 -3.64
CA GLY A 45 16.34 6.94 -3.14
C GLY A 45 17.12 6.17 -4.22
N ASN A 46 17.10 6.63 -5.49
CA ASN A 46 17.92 6.08 -6.59
C ASN A 46 17.61 4.62 -6.99
N THR A 47 16.38 4.14 -6.74
CA THR A 47 15.96 2.75 -7.01
C THR A 47 15.25 2.57 -8.36
N GLY A 48 15.09 3.62 -9.17
CA GLY A 48 14.36 3.60 -10.45
C GLY A 48 12.84 3.51 -10.31
N VAL A 49 12.35 2.69 -9.37
CA VAL A 49 10.95 2.60 -8.96
C VAL A 49 10.85 2.67 -7.44
N THR A 50 9.96 3.52 -6.93
CA THR A 50 9.64 3.61 -5.50
C THR A 50 8.35 2.84 -5.22
N CYS A 51 8.40 1.82 -4.36
CA CYS A 51 7.24 1.00 -4.01
C CYS A 51 6.79 1.29 -2.57
N LEU A 52 5.55 1.77 -2.40
CA LEU A 52 4.94 1.91 -1.07
C LEU A 52 4.52 0.57 -0.47
N PHE A 53 4.17 -0.38 -1.33
CA PHE A 53 3.86 -1.74 -0.96
C PHE A 53 4.83 -2.69 -1.66
N VAL A 54 5.40 -3.63 -0.91
CA VAL A 54 6.45 -4.56 -1.34
C VAL A 54 6.08 -5.98 -0.93
N GLY A 55 6.79 -6.97 -1.45
CA GLY A 55 6.51 -8.38 -1.25
C GLY A 55 6.21 -9.08 -2.57
N GLN A 56 5.62 -10.27 -2.48
CA GLN A 56 5.31 -11.10 -3.65
C GLN A 56 3.94 -10.75 -4.24
N PRO A 57 3.65 -11.18 -5.49
CA PRO A 57 2.32 -11.03 -6.08
C PRO A 57 1.24 -11.59 -5.15
N ASP A 58 0.16 -10.83 -5.01
CA ASP A 58 -1.00 -11.12 -4.16
C ASP A 58 -0.71 -11.23 -2.64
N HIS A 59 0.48 -10.82 -2.19
CA HIS A 59 0.83 -10.71 -0.77
C HIS A 59 1.75 -9.51 -0.52
N LEU A 60 1.18 -8.32 -0.69
CA LEU A 60 1.88 -7.05 -0.52
C LEU A 60 1.74 -6.51 0.90
N VAL A 61 2.85 -6.06 1.47
CA VAL A 61 2.94 -5.40 2.78
C VAL A 61 3.47 -3.96 2.62
N PRO A 62 3.19 -3.05 3.56
CA PRO A 62 3.80 -1.71 3.56
C PRO A 62 5.33 -1.79 3.55
N SER A 63 5.98 -0.93 2.77
CA SER A 63 7.43 -0.79 2.80
C SER A 63 7.91 -0.30 4.16
N SER A 64 8.98 -0.92 4.66
CA SER A 64 9.70 -0.51 5.88
C SER A 64 10.72 0.61 5.64
N SER A 65 10.78 1.18 4.42
CA SER A 65 11.69 2.27 4.10
C SER A 65 11.43 3.49 4.97
N GLN A 66 12.41 3.86 5.80
CA GLN A 66 12.31 5.01 6.72
C GLN A 66 11.94 6.31 5.98
N PHE A 67 12.51 6.52 4.79
CA PHE A 67 12.19 7.66 3.95
C PHE A 67 10.71 7.71 3.55
N LEU A 68 10.08 6.57 3.25
CA LEU A 68 8.66 6.51 2.91
C LEU A 68 7.78 6.69 4.15
N ILE A 69 8.19 6.15 5.29
CA ILE A 69 7.50 6.30 6.58
C ILE A 69 7.49 7.76 7.04
N GLU A 70 8.60 8.48 6.88
CA GLU A 70 8.72 9.89 7.26
C GLU A 70 8.03 10.84 6.26
N SER A 71 7.67 10.34 5.08
CA SER A 71 6.94 11.09 4.06
C SER A 71 5.41 11.02 4.27
N ASP A 72 4.70 11.96 3.66
CA ASP A 72 3.23 11.92 3.60
C ASP A 72 2.68 10.89 2.59
N LEU A 73 3.52 10.06 1.96
CA LEU A 73 3.08 9.17 0.87
C LEU A 73 2.10 8.08 1.35
N PHE A 74 2.30 7.52 2.55
CA PHE A 74 1.33 6.57 3.14
C PHE A 74 0.01 7.26 3.53
N LEU A 75 0.05 8.51 3.95
CA LEU A 75 -1.15 9.31 4.21
C LEU A 75 -1.94 9.53 2.92
N VAL A 76 -1.25 9.87 1.81
CA VAL A 76 -1.86 10.02 0.48
C VAL A 76 -2.41 8.68 -0.01
N ALA A 77 -1.69 7.57 0.19
CA ALA A 77 -2.16 6.24 -0.15
C ALA A 77 -3.45 5.88 0.61
N GLY A 78 -3.47 6.06 1.93
CA GLY A 78 -4.65 5.81 2.77
C GLY A 78 -5.86 6.64 2.32
N ARG A 79 -5.66 7.93 2.02
CA ARG A 79 -6.73 8.79 1.47
C ARG A 79 -7.22 8.30 0.12
N THR A 80 -6.32 7.89 -0.76
CA THR A 80 -6.67 7.36 -2.08
C THR A 80 -7.50 6.10 -1.96
N LEU A 81 -7.10 5.16 -1.09
CA LEU A 81 -7.84 3.93 -0.81
C LEU A 81 -9.23 4.23 -0.23
N GLY A 82 -9.30 5.11 0.78
CA GLY A 82 -10.56 5.51 1.40
C GLY A 82 -11.52 6.18 0.42
N HIS A 83 -11.03 7.11 -0.41
CA HIS A 83 -11.84 7.72 -1.46
C HIS A 83 -12.27 6.70 -2.51
N SER A 84 -11.40 5.77 -2.87
CA SER A 84 -11.75 4.73 -3.84
C SER A 84 -12.91 3.89 -3.34
N PHE A 85 -12.85 3.46 -2.08
CA PHE A 85 -13.91 2.72 -1.40
C PHE A 85 -15.22 3.51 -1.31
N LEU A 86 -15.17 4.74 -0.79
CA LEU A 86 -16.37 5.58 -0.60
C LEU A 86 -17.14 5.88 -1.89
N HIS A 87 -16.43 5.96 -3.03
CA HIS A 87 -16.99 6.34 -4.32
C HIS A 87 -17.20 5.15 -5.27
N GLY A 88 -17.11 3.90 -4.77
CA GLY A 88 -17.33 2.69 -5.58
C GLY A 88 -16.34 2.53 -6.73
N ARG A 89 -15.10 2.99 -6.54
CA ARG A 89 -13.99 2.89 -7.49
C ARG A 89 -13.20 1.60 -7.22
N PRO A 90 -12.25 1.20 -8.09
CA PRO A 90 -11.51 -0.05 -7.89
C PRO A 90 -10.83 -0.13 -6.53
N CYS A 91 -10.73 -1.31 -5.94
CA CYS A 91 -9.97 -1.50 -4.70
C CYS A 91 -8.53 -1.91 -5.01
N LEU A 92 -7.60 -1.58 -4.11
CA LEU A 92 -6.27 -2.16 -4.14
C LEU A 92 -6.35 -3.61 -3.70
N ALA A 93 -6.01 -4.54 -4.60
CA ALA A 93 -6.03 -5.98 -4.35
C ALA A 93 -4.61 -6.54 -4.21
N GLY A 94 -4.52 -7.68 -3.51
CA GLY A 94 -3.26 -8.39 -3.28
C GLY A 94 -2.46 -7.86 -2.09
N LEU A 95 -3.13 -7.21 -1.12
CA LEU A 95 -2.52 -6.87 0.17
C LEU A 95 -2.51 -8.10 1.08
N SER A 96 -1.49 -8.22 1.93
CA SER A 96 -1.43 -9.21 3.01
C SER A 96 -2.68 -9.14 3.89
N ILE A 97 -3.21 -10.31 4.26
CA ILE A 97 -4.33 -10.43 5.18
C ILE A 97 -3.98 -9.88 6.56
N ALA A 98 -2.74 -10.07 7.03
CA ALA A 98 -2.29 -9.51 8.31
C ALA A 98 -2.33 -7.98 8.27
N PHE A 99 -1.91 -7.38 7.15
CA PHE A 99 -1.99 -5.93 6.99
C PHE A 99 -3.44 -5.44 6.91
N VAL A 100 -4.31 -6.14 6.17
CA VAL A 100 -5.75 -5.82 6.11
C VAL A 100 -6.40 -5.92 7.49
N HIS A 101 -6.03 -6.92 8.29
CA HIS A 101 -6.47 -7.07 9.68
C HIS A 101 -6.08 -5.84 10.51
N VAL A 102 -4.81 -5.42 10.46
CA VAL A 102 -4.36 -4.22 11.19
C VAL A 102 -5.10 -2.96 10.73
N LEU A 103 -5.30 -2.80 9.41
CA LEU A 103 -6.01 -1.64 8.85
C LEU A 103 -7.47 -1.53 9.31
N LEU A 104 -8.16 -2.66 9.46
CA LEU A 104 -9.60 -2.69 9.72
C LEU A 104 -9.97 -2.96 11.18
N LEU A 105 -9.18 -3.77 11.88
CA LEU A 105 -9.47 -4.30 13.22
C LEU A 105 -8.52 -3.74 14.29
N GLY A 106 -7.46 -3.03 13.88
CA GLY A 106 -6.80 -2.00 14.70
C GLY A 106 -5.76 -2.45 15.71
N SER A 107 -5.45 -3.74 15.84
CA SER A 107 -4.35 -4.19 16.71
C SER A 107 -3.36 -5.07 15.95
N HIS A 108 -2.09 -4.65 15.95
CA HIS A 108 -0.97 -5.45 15.45
C HIS A 108 -0.72 -6.69 16.31
N ASP A 109 -1.06 -6.64 17.61
CA ASP A 109 -0.89 -7.78 18.53
C ASP A 109 -1.78 -8.99 18.19
N THR A 110 -2.85 -8.75 17.44
CA THR A 110 -3.83 -9.80 17.06
C THR A 110 -3.69 -10.26 15.63
N ALA A 111 -2.82 -9.63 14.85
CA ALA A 111 -2.59 -10.02 13.47
C ALA A 111 -1.79 -11.32 13.43
N ILE A 112 -2.31 -12.32 12.72
CA ILE A 112 -1.58 -13.55 12.45
C ILE A 112 -0.62 -13.27 11.28
N LEU A 113 0.68 -13.30 11.57
CA LEU A 113 1.73 -13.09 10.57
C LEU A 113 2.12 -14.41 9.91
N LEU A 114 2.31 -14.35 8.60
CA LEU A 114 2.91 -15.39 7.79
C LEU A 114 4.36 -15.04 7.46
N LEU A 115 5.14 -16.02 7.06
CA LEU A 115 6.54 -15.81 6.69
C LEU A 115 6.66 -14.84 5.49
N GLU A 116 5.65 -14.85 4.62
CA GLU A 116 5.49 -13.99 3.46
C GLU A 116 5.30 -12.51 3.82
N ASP A 117 4.87 -12.20 5.05
CA ASP A 117 4.74 -10.82 5.54
C ASP A 117 6.10 -10.15 5.76
N CYS A 118 7.19 -10.92 5.81
CA CYS A 118 8.54 -10.40 5.75
C CYS A 118 8.96 -10.29 4.26
N PRO A 119 9.05 -9.08 3.67
CA PRO A 119 9.37 -8.92 2.25
C PRO A 119 10.86 -9.12 1.94
N ASP A 120 11.71 -9.14 2.97
CA ASP A 120 13.16 -9.32 2.86
C ASP A 120 13.48 -10.82 2.84
N ILE A 121 14.07 -11.27 1.73
CA ILE A 121 14.36 -12.70 1.49
C ILE A 121 15.43 -13.20 2.47
N ASP A 122 16.46 -12.41 2.75
CA ASP A 122 17.56 -12.82 3.62
C ASP A 122 17.06 -12.96 5.07
N VAL A 123 16.22 -12.03 5.52
CA VAL A 123 15.57 -12.13 6.84
C VAL A 123 14.65 -13.34 6.90
N ARG A 124 13.88 -13.59 5.84
CA ARG A 124 12.97 -14.73 5.74
C ARG A 124 13.69 -16.07 5.84
N GLU A 125 14.81 -16.21 5.13
CA GLU A 125 15.66 -17.40 5.19
C GLU A 125 16.22 -17.63 6.58
N ASN A 126 16.70 -16.56 7.25
CA ASN A 126 17.19 -16.65 8.62
C ASN A 126 16.09 -17.08 9.61
N ILE A 127 14.89 -16.53 9.51
CA ILE A 127 13.73 -16.96 10.32
C ILE A 127 13.47 -18.44 10.10
N ASN A 128 13.44 -18.89 8.84
CA ASN A 128 13.16 -20.27 8.51
C ASN A 128 14.23 -21.22 9.07
N LEU A 129 15.52 -20.87 8.96
CA LEU A 129 16.61 -21.64 9.54
C LEU A 129 16.46 -21.79 11.06
N VAL A 130 16.23 -20.69 11.78
CA VAL A 130 16.07 -20.72 13.25
C VAL A 130 14.86 -21.55 13.65
N CYS A 131 13.75 -21.46 12.91
CA CYS A 131 12.56 -22.26 13.19
C CYS A 131 12.79 -23.76 12.92
N ILE A 132 13.50 -24.13 11.85
CA ILE A 132 13.83 -25.53 11.54
C ILE A 132 14.76 -26.11 12.61
N TYR A 133 15.86 -25.42 12.93
CA TYR A 133 16.81 -25.90 13.95
C TYR A 133 16.17 -26.11 15.32
N ASN A 134 15.16 -25.30 15.69
CA ASN A 134 14.48 -25.47 16.97
C ASN A 134 13.51 -26.66 16.99
N VAL A 135 12.98 -27.11 15.84
CA VAL A 135 12.12 -28.30 15.76
C VAL A 135 12.95 -29.59 15.85
N ASP A 136 14.20 -29.57 15.37
CA ASP A 136 15.11 -30.72 15.43
C ASP A 136 15.83 -30.89 16.79
N THR A 137 15.62 -29.98 17.75
CA THR A 137 16.22 -30.01 19.10
C THR A 137 15.25 -30.41 20.23
N TRP A 138 14.05 -30.89 19.91
CA TRP A 138 13.11 -31.53 20.85
C TRP A 138 12.83 -32.98 20.46
#